data_AF-A0A8C6N9P2-F1
#
_entry.id   AF-A0A8C6N9P2-F1
#
_cell.length_a   1.000
_cell.length_b   1.000
_cell.length_c   1.000
_cell.angle_alpha   90.00
_cell.angle_beta   90.00
_cell.angle_gamma   90.00
#
_symmetry.space_group_name_H-M   'P 1'
#
loop_
_entity.id
_entity.type
_entity.pdbx_description
1 polymer ?
#
loop_
_entity_poly.entity_id
_entity_poly.type
_entity_poly.pdbx_seq_one_letter_code
_entity_poly.pdbx_strand_id
1 'polypeptide(L)'
;MGSGALQIAGLLVGGIGVIGTFGVTGMPQWRVSAFIENNIIVFETIWEGLWMHCIRQANIRTQCKVYDSVLALSPDLQASRGLMCSASVLSFLAFTVAIIGTKCMRCTQSSWQAKGYITLVAGFLFILSGVIELIPVCWVASAIISDFYNPVVNVAQKRELGEALYLGWATAFCLIAAGAIFCCFGCCCVKARSYRYSTPNQDLTQSQCLHRKTESSYSKSQYV
;
A
#
# COMPACT_ATOMS: atom_id res chain seq x y z
N MET A 1 -18.24 10.43 -16.77
CA MET A 1 -16.77 10.39 -16.98
C MET A 1 -15.95 9.99 -15.74
N GLY A 2 -16.51 9.90 -14.52
CA GLY A 2 -15.72 9.66 -13.30
C GLY A 2 -15.31 8.22 -12.97
N SER A 3 -16.00 7.19 -13.47
CA SER A 3 -15.76 5.80 -13.05
C SER A 3 -14.44 5.19 -13.58
N GLY A 4 -14.04 5.53 -14.80
CA GLY A 4 -12.79 5.01 -15.38
C GLY A 4 -11.54 5.67 -14.80
N ALA A 5 -11.59 6.98 -14.52
CA ALA A 5 -10.47 7.70 -13.93
C ALA A 5 -10.13 7.18 -12.53
N LEU A 6 -11.14 6.89 -11.71
CA LEU A 6 -10.96 6.38 -10.36
C LEU A 6 -10.33 4.98 -10.34
N GLN A 7 -10.71 4.10 -11.28
CA GLN A 7 -10.07 2.77 -11.41
C GLN A 7 -8.61 2.85 -11.81
N ILE A 8 -8.28 3.73 -12.76
CA ILE A 8 -6.90 3.93 -13.22
C ILE A 8 -6.06 4.52 -12.08
N ALA A 9 -6.61 5.51 -11.35
CA ALA A 9 -5.96 6.07 -10.17
C ALA A 9 -5.71 4.99 -9.11
N GLY A 10 -6.71 4.17 -8.78
CA GLY A 10 -6.54 3.05 -7.84
C GLY A 10 -5.48 2.04 -8.28
N LEU A 11 -5.40 1.73 -9.58
CA LEU A 11 -4.39 0.83 -10.12
C LEU A 11 -2.97 1.42 -10.05
N LEU A 12 -2.82 2.72 -10.36
CA LEU A 12 -1.52 3.41 -10.27
C LEU A 12 -1.05 3.51 -8.82
N VAL A 13 -1.92 3.94 -7.90
CA VAL A 13 -1.60 4.05 -6.46
C VAL A 13 -1.30 2.67 -5.88
N GLY A 14 -2.08 1.65 -6.24
CA GLY A 14 -1.84 0.26 -5.82
C GLY A 14 -0.54 -0.30 -6.38
N GLY A 15 -0.19 0.02 -7.63
CA GLY A 15 1.08 -0.37 -8.24
C GLY A 15 2.30 0.26 -7.56
N ILE A 16 2.22 1.56 -7.24
CA ILE A 16 3.26 2.26 -6.46
C ILE A 16 3.41 1.61 -5.08
N GLY A 17 2.28 1.31 -4.41
CA GLY A 17 2.26 0.61 -3.14
C GLY A 17 2.99 -0.73 -3.21
N VAL A 18 2.63 -1.59 -4.18
CA VAL A 18 3.25 -2.93 -4.36
C VAL A 18 4.75 -2.83 -4.60
N ILE A 19 5.19 -1.97 -5.54
CA ILE A 19 6.62 -1.79 -5.85
C ILE A 19 7.36 -1.30 -4.61
N GLY A 20 6.75 -0.37 -3.87
CA GLY A 20 7.32 0.14 -2.64
C GLY A 20 7.41 -0.93 -1.54
N THR A 21 6.41 -1.78 -1.35
CA THR A 21 6.46 -2.91 -0.39
C THR A 21 7.62 -3.86 -0.69
N PHE A 22 7.85 -4.18 -1.97
CA PHE A 22 9.02 -4.96 -2.39
C PHE A 22 10.34 -4.21 -2.11
N GLY A 23 10.37 -2.90 -2.40
CA GLY A 23 11.51 -2.04 -2.11
C GLY A 23 11.87 -2.01 -0.63
N VAL A 24 10.90 -1.75 0.24
CA VAL A 24 11.04 -1.71 1.70
C VAL A 24 11.50 -3.07 2.24
N THR A 25 10.94 -4.17 1.72
CA THR A 25 11.36 -5.53 2.08
C THR A 25 12.83 -5.80 1.73
N GLY A 26 13.31 -5.28 0.60
CA GLY A 26 14.69 -5.47 0.14
C GLY A 26 15.71 -4.49 0.73
N MET A 27 15.27 -3.32 1.20
CA MET A 27 16.17 -2.26 1.68
C MET A 27 16.92 -2.66 2.96
N PRO A 28 18.22 -2.33 3.07
CA PRO A 28 19.00 -2.60 4.27
C PRO A 28 18.90 -1.52 5.36
N GLN A 29 18.05 -0.50 5.18
CA GLN A 29 17.99 0.70 6.02
C GLN A 29 16.75 0.70 6.92
N TRP A 30 16.50 -0.39 7.65
CA TRP A 30 15.38 -0.45 8.60
C TRP A 30 15.74 0.17 9.94
N ARG A 31 16.98 -0.04 10.40
CA ARG A 31 17.50 0.53 11.64
C ARG A 31 18.89 1.07 11.37
N VAL A 32 19.19 2.23 11.95
CA VAL A 32 20.51 2.85 11.82
C VAL A 32 21.10 2.94 13.22
N SER A 33 22.35 2.54 13.40
CA SER A 33 23.06 2.70 14.67
C SER A 33 24.39 3.38 14.41
N ALA A 34 24.66 4.49 15.08
CA ALA A 34 25.95 5.15 15.06
C ALA A 34 26.67 4.81 16.38
N PHE A 35 27.69 3.96 16.31
CA PHE A 35 28.50 3.64 17.49
C PHE A 35 29.55 4.73 17.68
N ILE A 36 29.41 5.52 18.74
CA ILE A 36 30.43 6.47 19.21
C ILE A 36 30.91 5.96 20.57
N GLU A 37 31.86 5.03 20.57
CA GLU A 37 32.45 4.56 21.82
C GLU A 37 33.54 5.54 22.28
N ASN A 38 33.54 5.90 23.57
CA ASN A 38 34.34 6.97 24.18
C ASN A 38 35.88 6.79 24.10
N ASN A 39 36.42 5.83 23.35
CA ASN A 39 37.86 5.59 23.22
C ASN A 39 38.33 5.07 21.84
N ILE A 40 37.51 5.11 20.77
CA ILE A 40 37.92 4.58 19.46
C ILE A 40 37.80 5.66 18.37
N ILE A 41 38.88 5.83 17.62
CA ILE A 41 39.13 6.84 16.57
C ILE A 41 38.30 6.59 15.28
N VAL A 42 37.26 5.74 15.33
CA VAL A 42 36.52 5.27 14.15
C VAL A 42 35.02 5.45 14.35
N PHE A 43 34.42 6.37 13.60
CA PHE A 43 32.97 6.48 13.48
C PHE A 43 32.47 5.35 12.57
N GLU A 44 31.66 4.45 13.11
CA GLU A 44 31.02 3.36 12.36
C GLU A 44 29.51 3.54 12.34
N THR A 45 28.94 3.62 11.14
CA THR A 45 27.48 3.63 10.93
C THR A 45 27.05 2.26 10.46
N ILE A 46 26.18 1.62 11.25
CA ILE A 46 25.63 0.30 10.96
C ILE A 46 24.19 0.47 10.48
N TRP A 47 23.91 -0.08 9.31
CA TRP A 47 22.59 -0.16 8.69
C TRP A 47 22.11 -1.60 8.83
N GLU A 48 21.10 -1.81 9.66
CA GLU A 48 20.47 -3.11 9.81
C GLU A 48 19.24 -3.20 8.91
N GLY A 49 19.31 -4.14 7.98
CA GLY A 49 18.24 -4.47 7.08
C GLY A 49 17.48 -5.71 7.52
N LEU A 50 16.43 -5.98 6.76
CA LEU A 50 15.70 -7.22 6.95
C LEU A 50 16.53 -8.43 6.51
N TRP A 51 17.29 -8.36 5.42
CA TRP A 51 18.03 -9.51 4.85
C TRP A 51 19.55 -9.42 4.96
N MET A 52 20.08 -8.22 5.07
CA MET A 52 21.50 -7.95 5.13
C MET A 52 21.76 -6.79 6.10
N HIS A 53 22.96 -6.74 6.65
CA HIS A 53 23.45 -5.58 7.37
C HIS A 53 24.62 -4.99 6.60
N CYS A 54 24.74 -3.66 6.64
CA CYS A 54 25.83 -2.94 6.01
C CYS A 54 26.55 -2.10 7.05
N ILE A 55 27.88 -2.16 7.06
CA ILE A 55 28.72 -1.37 7.96
C ILE A 55 29.51 -0.38 7.10
N ARG A 56 29.44 0.90 7.46
CA ARG A 56 30.25 1.98 6.91
C ARG A 56 31.35 2.33 7.91
N GLN A 57 32.58 1.96 7.59
CA GLN A 57 33.75 2.27 8.42
C GLN A 57 34.49 3.50 7.84
N ALA A 58 34.55 4.59 8.61
CA ALA A 58 35.34 5.80 8.32
C ALA A 58 35.23 6.37 6.88
N ASN A 59 34.05 6.31 6.25
CA ASN A 59 33.75 6.77 4.88
C ASN A 59 34.47 6.07 3.70
N ILE A 60 35.36 5.09 3.92
CA ILE A 60 36.20 4.55 2.83
C ILE A 60 35.62 3.26 2.20
N ARG A 61 34.95 2.39 2.98
CA ARG A 61 34.40 1.13 2.46
C ARG A 61 33.06 0.79 3.13
N THR A 62 32.02 0.53 2.33
CA THR A 62 30.78 -0.11 2.82
C THR A 62 30.84 -1.58 2.49
N GLN A 63 30.79 -2.39 3.54
CA GLN A 63 30.75 -3.83 3.45
C GLN A 63 29.34 -4.25 3.86
N CYS A 64 28.63 -4.88 2.94
CA CYS A 64 27.32 -5.47 3.23
C CYS A 64 27.48 -6.97 3.35
N LYS A 65 26.96 -7.55 4.42
CA LYS A 65 26.98 -8.99 4.66
C LYS A 65 25.55 -9.48 4.86
N VAL A 66 25.17 -10.52 4.11
CA VAL A 66 23.89 -11.22 4.29
C VAL A 66 23.97 -12.02 5.59
N TYR A 67 22.86 -12.12 6.33
CA TYR A 67 22.84 -12.91 7.55
C TYR A 67 23.00 -14.40 7.22
N ASP A 68 24.13 -15.00 7.62
CA ASP A 68 24.45 -16.42 7.37
C ASP A 68 23.50 -17.39 8.11
N SER A 69 22.92 -16.95 9.24
CA SER A 69 22.01 -17.75 10.06
C SER A 69 20.80 -16.93 10.52
N VAL A 70 19.59 -17.45 10.28
CA VAL A 70 18.30 -16.83 10.65
C VAL A 70 18.12 -16.74 12.18
N LEU A 71 18.88 -17.54 12.94
CA LEU A 71 18.76 -17.72 14.40
C LEU A 71 19.56 -16.71 15.24
N ALA A 72 20.39 -15.87 14.61
CA ALA A 72 21.22 -14.86 15.29
C ALA A 72 20.64 -13.43 15.23
N LEU A 73 19.40 -13.29 14.74
CA LEU A 73 18.75 -12.00 14.55
C LEU A 73 17.86 -11.65 15.74
N SER A 74 17.70 -10.35 16.05
CA SER A 74 16.75 -9.90 17.07
C SER A 74 15.33 -10.41 16.73
N PRO A 75 14.57 -10.91 17.73
CA PRO A 75 13.27 -11.54 17.51
C PRO A 75 12.28 -10.63 16.77
N ASP A 76 12.35 -9.31 17.00
CA ASP A 76 11.52 -8.32 16.32
C ASP A 76 11.75 -8.28 14.80
N LEU A 77 13.01 -8.39 14.37
CA LEU A 77 13.37 -8.41 12.95
C LEU A 77 12.96 -9.75 12.31
N GLN A 78 13.06 -10.87 13.04
CA GLN A 78 12.65 -12.18 12.55
C GLN A 78 11.14 -12.24 12.30
N ALA A 79 10.33 -11.75 13.25
CA ALA A 79 8.89 -11.64 13.07
C ALA A 79 8.52 -10.71 11.90
N SER A 80 9.25 -9.60 11.76
CA SER A 80 9.07 -8.64 10.67
C SER A 80 9.36 -9.24 9.29
N ARG A 81 10.30 -10.19 9.17
CA ARG A 81 10.56 -10.91 7.91
C ARG A 81 9.31 -11.63 7.40
N GLY A 82 8.69 -12.41 8.28
CA GLY A 82 7.50 -13.19 7.95
C GLY A 82 6.34 -12.30 7.51
N LEU A 83 6.09 -11.23 8.28
CA LEU A 83 5.03 -10.27 7.98
C LEU A 83 5.26 -9.54 6.65
N MET A 84 6.47 -9.03 6.39
CA MET A 84 6.79 -8.35 5.13
C MET A 84 6.72 -9.28 3.92
N CYS A 85 7.19 -10.52 4.04
CA CYS A 85 7.02 -11.53 2.99
C CYS A 85 5.53 -11.81 2.70
N SER A 86 4.73 -11.97 3.75
CA SER A 86 3.29 -12.21 3.60
C SER A 86 2.57 -11.01 2.97
N ALA A 87 2.92 -9.78 3.36
CA ALA A 87 2.39 -8.55 2.75
C ALA A 87 2.82 -8.43 1.28
N SER A 88 4.06 -8.77 0.94
CA SER A 88 4.55 -8.73 -0.45
C SER A 88 3.79 -9.70 -1.35
N VAL A 89 3.54 -10.93 -0.89
CA VAL A 89 2.73 -11.91 -1.64
C VAL A 89 1.29 -11.44 -1.75
N LEU A 90 0.70 -10.94 -0.67
CA LEU A 90 -0.69 -10.52 -0.65
C LEU A 90 -0.95 -9.28 -1.52
N SER A 91 -0.06 -8.27 -1.49
CA SER A 91 -0.13 -7.08 -2.36
C SER A 91 0.00 -7.46 -3.83
N PHE A 92 0.91 -8.37 -4.18
CA PHE A 92 1.04 -8.88 -5.55
C PHE A 92 -0.24 -9.59 -6.01
N LEU A 93 -0.79 -10.48 -5.19
CA LEU A 93 -2.07 -11.14 -5.48
C LEU A 93 -3.20 -10.11 -5.64
N ALA A 94 -3.32 -9.14 -4.72
CA ALA A 94 -4.32 -8.07 -4.81
C ALA A 94 -4.22 -7.29 -6.14
N PHE A 95 -2.99 -6.98 -6.57
CA PHE A 95 -2.74 -6.27 -7.83
C PHE A 95 -3.15 -7.09 -9.06
N THR A 96 -2.82 -8.39 -9.09
CA THR A 96 -3.26 -9.27 -10.19
C THR A 96 -4.79 -9.37 -10.28
N VAL A 97 -5.47 -9.51 -9.14
CA VAL A 97 -6.94 -9.55 -9.08
C VAL A 97 -7.53 -8.20 -9.51
N ALA A 98 -6.91 -7.07 -9.16
CA ALA A 98 -7.35 -5.75 -9.61
C ALA A 98 -7.18 -5.55 -11.13
N ILE A 99 -6.09 -6.06 -11.74
CA ILE A 99 -5.92 -6.06 -13.20
C ILE A 99 -7.01 -6.90 -13.87
N ILE A 100 -7.28 -8.10 -13.35
CA ILE A 100 -8.33 -8.97 -13.87
C ILE A 100 -9.69 -8.27 -13.72
N GLY A 101 -9.98 -7.67 -12.56
CA GLY A 101 -11.19 -6.90 -12.31
C GLY A 101 -11.39 -5.77 -13.33
N THR A 102 -10.36 -4.97 -13.57
CA THR A 102 -10.42 -3.85 -14.54
C THR A 102 -10.57 -4.32 -15.99
N LYS A 103 -9.91 -5.43 -16.40
CA LYS A 103 -10.10 -6.00 -17.75
C LYS A 103 -11.45 -6.67 -17.93
N CYS A 104 -11.93 -7.43 -16.94
CA CYS A 104 -13.27 -8.03 -16.96
C CYS A 104 -14.37 -6.96 -17.02
N MET A 105 -14.12 -5.77 -16.48
CA MET A 105 -15.05 -4.63 -16.62
C MET A 105 -15.13 -4.06 -18.03
N ARG A 106 -14.05 -4.15 -18.81
CA ARG A 106 -14.00 -3.63 -20.18
C ARG A 106 -14.62 -4.60 -21.21
N CYS A 107 -14.69 -5.90 -20.91
CA CYS A 107 -15.34 -6.90 -21.76
C CYS A 107 -16.82 -7.09 -21.39
N THR A 108 -17.73 -6.59 -22.24
CA THR A 108 -19.17 -6.36 -22.01
C THR A 108 -20.07 -7.60 -21.82
N GLN A 109 -19.55 -8.83 -21.67
CA GLN A 109 -20.36 -10.04 -21.88
C GLN A 109 -20.67 -10.92 -20.64
N SER A 110 -20.07 -10.67 -19.46
CA SER A 110 -20.33 -11.47 -18.23
C SER A 110 -21.22 -10.78 -17.18
N SER A 111 -21.82 -11.57 -16.28
CA SER A 111 -22.73 -11.11 -15.23
C SER A 111 -22.09 -10.01 -14.36
N TRP A 112 -22.75 -8.84 -14.32
CA TRP A 112 -22.27 -7.66 -13.59
C TRP A 112 -22.03 -7.89 -12.09
N GLN A 113 -22.68 -8.90 -11.48
CA GLN A 113 -22.52 -9.28 -10.07
C GLN A 113 -21.12 -9.84 -9.79
N ALA A 114 -20.62 -10.75 -10.63
CA ALA A 114 -19.30 -11.33 -10.47
C ALA A 114 -18.19 -10.26 -10.57
N LYS A 115 -18.36 -9.28 -11.47
CA LYS A 115 -17.40 -8.18 -11.66
C LYS A 115 -17.28 -7.26 -10.43
N GLY A 116 -18.41 -6.92 -9.82
CA GLY A 116 -18.45 -6.11 -8.59
C GLY A 116 -17.77 -6.82 -7.42
N TYR A 117 -18.04 -8.12 -7.25
CA TYR A 117 -17.43 -8.94 -6.22
C TYR A 117 -15.91 -9.08 -6.39
N ILE A 118 -15.42 -9.37 -7.61
CA ILE A 118 -13.98 -9.47 -7.89
C ILE A 118 -13.25 -8.16 -7.53
N THR A 119 -13.84 -7.01 -7.88
CA THR A 119 -13.24 -5.70 -7.57
C THR A 119 -13.25 -5.41 -6.07
N LEU A 120 -14.32 -5.80 -5.37
CA LEU A 120 -14.45 -5.67 -3.92
C LEU A 120 -13.42 -6.55 -3.19
N VAL A 121 -13.23 -7.80 -3.63
CA VAL A 121 -12.21 -8.72 -3.10
C VAL A 121 -10.81 -8.15 -3.29
N ALA A 122 -10.50 -7.60 -4.48
CA ALA A 122 -9.22 -6.93 -4.71
C ALA A 122 -8.98 -5.79 -3.71
N GLY A 123 -9.99 -4.96 -3.45
CA GLY A 123 -9.91 -3.87 -2.48
C GLY A 123 -9.63 -4.35 -1.06
N PHE A 124 -10.31 -5.42 -0.62
CA PHE A 124 -10.05 -6.02 0.70
C PHE A 124 -8.63 -6.60 0.82
N LEU A 125 -8.14 -7.28 -0.22
CA LEU A 125 -6.78 -7.82 -0.23
C LEU A 125 -5.73 -6.69 -0.15
N PHE A 126 -5.96 -5.56 -0.84
CA PHE A 126 -5.09 -4.38 -0.73
C PHE A 126 -5.06 -3.79 0.68
N ILE A 127 -6.23 -3.62 1.31
CA ILE A 127 -6.32 -3.11 2.69
C ILE A 127 -5.63 -4.08 3.65
N LEU A 128 -5.92 -5.37 3.55
CA LEU A 128 -5.31 -6.39 4.41
C LEU A 128 -3.79 -6.40 4.25
N SER A 129 -3.29 -6.31 3.02
CA SER A 129 -1.86 -6.22 2.76
C SER A 129 -1.21 -4.98 3.38
N GLY A 130 -1.83 -3.81 3.23
CA GLY A 130 -1.32 -2.57 3.82
C GLY A 130 -1.31 -2.61 5.35
N VAL A 131 -2.33 -3.23 5.97
CA VAL A 131 -2.36 -3.44 7.43
C VAL A 131 -1.26 -4.40 7.88
N ILE A 132 -1.05 -5.51 7.18
CA ILE A 132 0.01 -6.47 7.50
C ILE A 132 1.40 -5.84 7.35
N GLU A 133 1.61 -4.94 6.38
CA GLU A 133 2.85 -4.17 6.22
C GLU A 133 3.03 -3.12 7.34
N LEU A 134 1.95 -2.49 7.79
CA LEU A 134 2.02 -1.46 8.83
C LEU A 134 2.42 -2.04 10.20
N ILE A 135 2.01 -3.27 10.52
CA ILE A 135 2.33 -3.94 11.80
C ILE A 135 3.85 -4.01 12.06
N PRO A 136 4.68 -4.65 11.21
CA PRO A 136 6.13 -4.75 11.46
C PRO A 136 6.82 -3.39 11.42
N VAL A 137 6.40 -2.46 10.54
CA VAL A 137 7.02 -1.14 10.44
C VAL A 137 6.76 -0.33 11.72
N CYS A 138 5.53 -0.33 12.24
CA CYS A 138 5.20 0.31 13.50
C CYS A 138 5.83 -0.39 14.71
N TRP A 139 5.93 -1.72 14.68
CA TRP A 139 6.57 -2.49 15.75
C TRP A 139 8.06 -2.14 15.88
N VAL A 140 8.80 -2.18 14.76
CA VAL A 140 10.23 -1.82 14.73
C VAL A 140 10.43 -0.37 15.15
N ALA A 141 9.59 0.56 14.67
CA ALA A 141 9.65 1.96 15.07
C ALA A 141 9.42 2.14 16.58
N SER A 142 8.41 1.47 17.14
CA SER A 142 8.10 1.52 18.58
C SER A 142 9.24 0.96 19.44
N ALA A 143 9.85 -0.15 19.01
CA ALA A 143 11.01 -0.74 19.68
C ALA A 143 12.21 0.22 19.69
N ILE A 144 12.48 0.88 18.55
CA ILE A 144 13.54 1.90 18.44
C ILE A 144 13.28 3.08 19.39
N ILE A 145 12.05 3.60 19.39
CA ILE A 145 11.66 4.72 20.26
C ILE A 145 11.79 4.33 21.74
N SER A 146 11.37 3.11 22.10
CA SER A 146 11.47 2.61 23.47
C SER A 146 12.93 2.48 23.91
N ASP A 147 13.81 1.98 23.03
CA ASP A 147 15.25 1.92 23.28
C ASP A 147 15.86 3.31 23.49
N PHE A 148 15.39 4.33 22.76
CA PHE A 148 15.89 5.71 22.90
C PHE A 148 15.62 6.35 24.26
N TYR A 149 14.46 6.04 24.87
CA TYR A 149 14.03 6.60 26.16
C TYR A 149 14.46 5.76 27.36
N ASN A 150 15.02 4.56 27.15
CA ASN A 150 15.45 3.70 28.23
C ASN A 150 16.79 4.19 28.82
N PRO A 151 16.84 4.56 30.12
CA PRO A 151 18.05 5.12 30.74
C PRO A 151 19.18 4.10 30.94
N VAL A 152 18.90 2.80 30.76
CA VAL A 152 19.88 1.71 30.87
C VAL A 152 20.70 1.55 29.58
N VAL A 153 20.22 2.09 28.46
CA VAL A 153 20.90 1.97 27.16
C VAL A 153 21.98 3.04 27.06
N ASN A 154 23.20 2.59 26.80
CA ASN A 154 24.35 3.48 26.67
C ASN A 154 24.13 4.46 25.49
N VAL A 155 24.48 5.73 25.64
CA VAL A 155 24.29 6.77 24.60
C VAL A 155 24.93 6.40 23.26
N ALA A 156 26.01 5.61 23.29
CA ALA A 156 26.71 5.07 22.13
C ALA A 156 25.93 3.99 21.34
N GLN A 157 24.82 3.47 21.88
CA GLN A 157 24.00 2.43 21.25
C GLN A 157 22.60 2.91 20.86
N LYS A 158 22.34 4.23 20.91
CA LYS A 158 21.05 4.78 20.48
C LYS A 158 20.85 4.52 18.98
N ARG A 159 19.74 3.86 18.65
CA ARG A 159 19.38 3.41 17.29
C ARG A 159 18.46 4.42 16.65
N GLU A 160 18.77 4.97 15.49
CA GLU A 160 17.89 5.87 14.74
C GLU A 160 16.92 5.13 13.81
N LEU A 161 15.82 5.82 13.48
CA LEU A 161 14.82 5.34 12.52
C LEU A 161 15.43 5.31 11.11
N GLY A 162 15.41 4.14 10.47
CA GLY A 162 15.91 4.00 9.11
C GLY A 162 14.96 4.53 8.04
N GLU A 163 15.51 4.90 6.89
CA GLU A 163 14.77 5.43 5.73
C GLU A 163 13.68 4.45 5.23
N ALA A 164 13.92 3.14 5.36
CA ALA A 164 12.97 2.12 4.94
C ALA A 164 11.66 2.16 5.76
N LEU A 165 11.68 2.62 7.01
CA LEU A 165 10.48 2.74 7.84
C LEU A 165 9.54 3.84 7.32
N TYR A 166 10.09 4.98 6.91
CA TYR A 166 9.31 6.06 6.32
C TYR A 166 8.68 5.65 4.99
N LEU A 167 9.45 4.95 4.16
CA LEU A 167 8.92 4.36 2.93
C LEU A 167 7.82 3.33 3.24
N GLY A 168 8.02 2.46 4.22
CA GLY A 168 7.03 1.47 4.66
C GLY A 168 5.68 2.07 5.09
N TRP A 169 5.70 3.22 5.75
CA TRP A 169 4.46 3.95 6.05
C TRP A 169 3.81 4.50 4.78
N ALA A 170 4.58 5.15 3.92
CA ALA A 170 4.07 5.71 2.67
C ALA A 170 3.42 4.61 1.78
N THR A 171 4.08 3.45 1.67
CA THR A 171 3.61 2.31 0.87
C THR A 171 2.37 1.67 1.47
N ALA A 172 2.33 1.46 2.78
CA ALA A 172 1.14 0.96 3.47
C ALA A 172 -0.07 1.90 3.26
N PHE A 173 0.12 3.22 3.37
CA PHE A 173 -0.96 4.19 3.10
C PHE A 173 -1.41 4.17 1.63
N CYS A 174 -0.47 4.05 0.67
CA CYS A 174 -0.82 3.88 -0.73
C CYS A 174 -1.66 2.61 -0.97
N LEU A 175 -1.27 1.47 -0.38
CA LEU A 175 -2.02 0.22 -0.52
C LEU A 175 -3.43 0.34 0.09
N ILE A 176 -3.56 0.93 1.28
CA ILE A 176 -4.86 1.15 1.93
C ILE A 176 -5.73 2.10 1.10
N ALA A 177 -5.17 3.20 0.59
CA ALA A 177 -5.89 4.15 -0.25
C ALA A 177 -6.36 3.50 -1.56
N ALA A 178 -5.51 2.71 -2.22
CA ALA A 178 -5.89 1.94 -3.40
C ALA A 178 -7.02 0.95 -3.09
N GLY A 179 -6.91 0.23 -1.97
CA GLY A 179 -7.94 -0.69 -1.51
C GLY A 179 -9.28 -0.01 -1.24
N ALA A 180 -9.27 1.15 -0.56
CA ALA A 180 -10.46 1.96 -0.33
C ALA A 180 -11.12 2.40 -1.64
N ILE A 181 -10.33 2.84 -2.63
CA ILE A 181 -10.81 3.21 -3.96
C ILE A 181 -11.52 2.02 -4.63
N PHE A 182 -10.90 0.84 -4.63
CA PHE A 182 -11.50 -0.37 -5.23
C PHE A 182 -12.74 -0.85 -4.47
N CYS A 183 -12.75 -0.77 -3.13
CA CYS A 183 -13.92 -1.09 -2.31
C CYS A 183 -15.09 -0.14 -2.58
N CYS A 184 -14.86 1.18 -2.63
CA CYS A 184 -15.87 2.17 -2.97
C CYS A 184 -16.47 1.88 -4.34
N PHE A 185 -15.62 1.59 -5.33
CA PHE A 185 -16.05 1.25 -6.67
C PHE A 185 -16.91 -0.02 -6.70
N GLY A 186 -16.45 -1.11 -6.06
CA GLY A 186 -17.19 -2.37 -5.98
C GLY A 186 -18.55 -2.20 -5.29
N CYS A 187 -18.59 -1.48 -4.16
CA CYS A 187 -19.81 -1.19 -3.41
C CYS A 187 -20.82 -0.35 -4.21
N CYS A 188 -20.37 0.67 -4.94
CA CYS A 188 -21.24 1.48 -5.80
C CYS A 188 -21.87 0.63 -6.92
N CYS A 189 -21.10 -0.28 -7.53
CA CYS A 189 -21.61 -1.20 -8.54
C CYS A 189 -22.66 -2.17 -7.99
N VAL A 190 -22.51 -2.64 -6.75
CA VAL A 190 -23.49 -3.53 -6.08
C VAL A 190 -24.75 -2.75 -5.68
N LYS A 191 -24.62 -1.57 -5.04
CA LYS A 191 -25.77 -0.77 -4.55
C LYS A 191 -26.65 -0.22 -5.67
N ALA A 192 -26.07 0.27 -6.78
CA ALA A 192 -26.83 0.84 -7.90
C ALA A 192 -27.84 -0.13 -8.54
N ARG A 193 -27.73 -1.44 -8.26
CA ARG A 193 -28.65 -2.47 -8.76
C ARG A 193 -29.64 -2.98 -7.72
N SER A 194 -29.34 -2.90 -6.42
CA SER A 194 -30.33 -3.19 -5.37
C SER A 194 -31.55 -2.27 -5.51
N TYR A 195 -31.33 -0.98 -5.82
CA TYR A 195 -32.41 -0.05 -6.18
C TYR A 195 -33.17 -0.44 -7.45
N ARG A 196 -32.50 -1.07 -8.43
CA ARG A 196 -33.09 -1.46 -9.71
C ARG A 196 -33.95 -2.73 -9.62
N TYR A 197 -33.80 -3.51 -8.55
CA TYR A 197 -34.64 -4.68 -8.27
C TYR A 197 -35.94 -4.33 -7.52
N SER A 198 -36.06 -3.09 -6.99
CA SER A 198 -37.24 -2.62 -6.26
C SER A 198 -38.28 -1.91 -7.14
N THR A 199 -38.06 -1.77 -8.44
CA THR A 199 -39.03 -1.19 -9.38
C THR A 199 -39.48 -2.23 -10.40
N PRO A 200 -40.79 -2.55 -10.51
CA PRO A 200 -41.29 -3.40 -11.60
C PRO A 200 -41.17 -2.67 -12.94
N ASN A 201 -40.90 -3.44 -13.99
CA ASN A 201 -40.71 -3.02 -15.39
C ASN A 201 -41.61 -1.86 -15.84
N GLN A 202 -40.98 -0.83 -16.44
CA GLN A 202 -41.48 -0.27 -17.69
C GLN A 202 -40.30 -0.09 -18.65
N ASP A 203 -40.34 -0.85 -19.73
CA ASP A 203 -39.55 -0.61 -20.93
C ASP A 203 -39.83 0.80 -21.45
N LEU A 204 -38.78 1.60 -21.61
CA LEU A 204 -38.59 2.49 -22.74
C LEU A 204 -37.11 2.86 -22.79
N THR A 205 -36.46 2.39 -23.85
CA THR A 205 -35.37 3.04 -24.56
C THR A 205 -34.98 4.42 -24.04
N GLN A 206 -33.68 4.60 -23.77
CA GLN A 206 -32.83 5.60 -24.44
C GLN A 206 -31.80 6.20 -23.49
N SER A 207 -30.56 5.84 -23.78
CA SER A 207 -29.34 6.52 -23.36
C SER A 207 -29.45 8.05 -23.53
N GLN A 208 -28.67 8.77 -22.71
CA GLN A 208 -28.20 10.16 -22.89
C GLN A 208 -29.14 11.30 -22.44
N CYS A 209 -29.04 11.76 -21.18
CA CYS A 209 -29.11 13.21 -20.88
C CYS A 209 -28.70 13.56 -19.43
N LEU A 210 -27.40 13.64 -19.14
CA LEU A 210 -26.90 14.44 -18.01
C LEU A 210 -25.83 15.42 -18.49
N HIS A 211 -26.05 16.03 -19.66
CA HIS A 211 -25.11 16.99 -20.24
C HIS A 211 -25.75 18.18 -20.97
N ARG A 212 -27.08 18.40 -20.88
CA ARG A 212 -27.75 19.44 -21.68
C ARG A 212 -28.84 20.23 -20.96
N LYS A 213 -28.65 20.61 -19.69
CA LYS A 213 -29.67 21.40 -18.98
C LYS A 213 -29.15 22.42 -17.97
N THR A 214 -28.07 23.13 -18.32
CA THR A 214 -27.66 24.31 -17.53
C THR A 214 -27.51 25.59 -18.34
N GLU A 215 -27.76 25.59 -19.66
CA GLU A 215 -27.76 26.84 -20.41
C GLU A 215 -28.98 26.96 -21.34
N SER A 216 -29.61 28.13 -21.28
CA SER A 216 -30.58 28.68 -22.22
C SER A 216 -32.06 28.27 -22.05
N SER A 217 -32.62 28.69 -20.92
CA SER A 217 -34.02 29.11 -20.80
C SER A 217 -34.19 30.51 -21.42
N TYR A 218 -34.65 30.62 -22.67
CA TYR A 218 -35.26 31.78 -23.37
C TYR A 218 -35.55 31.26 -24.79
N SER A 219 -36.70 31.35 -25.45
CA SER A 219 -37.92 32.13 -25.30
C SER A 219 -39.02 31.46 -26.14
N LYS A 220 -40.25 31.51 -25.62
CA LYS A 220 -41.54 31.52 -26.33
C LYS A 220 -41.48 31.94 -27.82
N SER A 221 -42.19 31.25 -28.72
CA SER A 221 -43.59 31.55 -29.06
C SER A 221 -44.09 30.78 -30.31
N GLN A 222 -45.29 30.23 -30.18
CA GLN A 222 -46.42 30.20 -31.14
C GLN A 222 -46.38 29.37 -32.44
N TYR A 223 -47.58 28.86 -32.69
CA TYR A 223 -48.09 28.06 -33.79
C TYR A 223 -48.65 28.95 -34.91
N VAL A 224 -48.78 28.36 -36.10
CA VAL A 224 -49.27 28.85 -37.40
C VAL A 224 -48.18 29.40 -38.33
#